data_AF-A0A842NP67-F1
#
_entry.id   AF-A0A842NP67-F1
#
_cell.length_a   1.000
_cell.length_b   1.000
_cell.length_c   1.000
_cell.angle_alpha   90.00
_cell.angle_beta   90.00
_cell.angle_gamma   90.00
#
_symmetry.space_group_name_H-M   'P 1'
#
loop_
_entity.id
_entity.type
_entity.pdbx_description
1 polymer ?
#
loop_
_entity_poly.entity_id
_entity_poly.type
_entity_poly.pdbx_seq_one_letter_code
_entity_poly.pdbx_strand_id
1 'polypeptide(L)'
;MEKKNPTLAAILNFIIPGLGYLYAKKRETFGWIVLVSMILYTVYSYDKPYLLYQPMFIASSLLLSFAFAYDVYRELRSRKK
;
A
#
# COMPACT_ATOMS: atom_id res chain seq x y z
N MET A 1 -0.50 -23.72 0.31
CA MET A 1 -0.66 -22.27 0.10
C MET A 1 0.11 -21.89 -1.16
N GLU A 2 -0.54 -21.36 -2.18
CA GLU A 2 0.14 -20.88 -3.40
C GLU A 2 1.25 -19.88 -3.06
N LYS A 3 2.43 -20.05 -3.66
CA LYS A 3 3.51 -19.05 -3.60
C LYS A 3 3.07 -17.81 -4.40
N LYS A 4 2.61 -16.78 -3.69
CA LYS A 4 2.25 -15.49 -4.30
C LYS A 4 3.48 -14.79 -4.88
N ASN A 5 3.32 -14.14 -6.03
CA ASN A 5 4.40 -13.42 -6.69
C ASN A 5 4.76 -12.13 -5.91
N PRO A 6 6.00 -11.99 -5.40
CA PRO A 6 6.42 -10.84 -4.60
C PRO A 6 6.40 -9.52 -5.39
N THR A 7 6.75 -9.56 -6.68
CA THR A 7 6.74 -8.37 -7.54
C THR A 7 5.30 -7.90 -7.77
N LEU A 8 4.37 -8.83 -7.98
CA LEU A 8 2.95 -8.47 -8.14
C LEU A 8 2.39 -7.86 -6.84
N ALA A 9 2.72 -8.44 -5.68
CA ALA A 9 2.32 -7.88 -4.39
C ALA A 9 2.84 -6.45 -4.20
N ALA A 10 4.10 -6.19 -4.58
CA ALA A 10 4.70 -4.87 -4.51
C ALA A 10 3.99 -3.85 -5.40
N ILE A 11 3.72 -4.20 -6.65
CA ILE A 11 3.00 -3.34 -7.61
C ILE A 11 1.60 -3.02 -7.08
N LEU A 12 0.87 -4.02 -6.59
CA LEU A 12 -0.47 -3.81 -6.00
C LEU A 12 -0.41 -2.82 -4.83
N ASN A 13 0.57 -2.97 -3.94
CA ASN A 13 0.72 -2.08 -2.78
C ASN A 13 1.20 -0.67 -3.15
N PHE A 14 1.93 -0.52 -4.25
CA PHE A 14 2.40 0.78 -4.74
C PHE A 14 1.23 1.61 -5.29
N ILE A 15 0.35 0.97 -6.07
CA ILE A 15 -0.82 1.62 -6.69
C ILE A 15 -1.90 1.87 -5.62
N ILE A 16 -2.20 0.87 -4.80
CA ILE A 16 -3.22 0.95 -3.75
C ILE A 16 -2.63 0.38 -2.46
N PRO A 17 -2.11 1.24 -1.56
CA PRO A 17 -1.66 0.85 -0.24
C PRO A 17 -2.66 -0.06 0.49
N GLY A 18 -2.19 -1.21 0.96
CA GLY A 18 -3.01 -2.22 1.63
C GLY A 18 -3.28 -3.46 0.77
N LEU A 19 -3.49 -3.30 -0.55
CA LEU A 19 -3.84 -4.44 -1.42
C LEU A 19 -2.73 -5.49 -1.54
N GLY A 20 -1.46 -5.07 -1.51
CA GLY A 20 -0.33 -5.99 -1.57
C GLY A 20 -0.33 -6.97 -0.40
N TYR A 21 -0.69 -6.51 0.80
CA TYR A 21 -0.79 -7.34 2.00
C TYR A 21 -1.96 -8.32 1.93
N LEU A 22 -3.10 -7.88 1.40
CA LEU A 22 -4.29 -8.72 1.21
C LEU A 22 -4.04 -9.80 0.15
N TYR A 23 -3.43 -9.44 -0.99
CA TYR A 23 -3.04 -10.39 -2.02
C TYR A 23 -2.04 -11.43 -1.50
N ALA A 24 -1.06 -10.98 -0.70
CA ALA A 24 -0.07 -11.84 -0.06
C ALA A 24 -0.69 -12.79 0.99
N LYS A 25 -1.91 -12.52 1.47
CA LYS A 25 -2.51 -13.15 2.65
C LYS A 25 -1.59 -13.10 3.87
N LYS A 26 -0.92 -11.96 4.04
CA LYS A 26 0.06 -11.71 5.10
C LYS A 26 -0.19 -10.35 5.72
N ARG A 27 -0.22 -10.32 7.06
CA ARG A 27 -0.59 -9.13 7.83
C ARG A 27 -1.90 -8.53 7.32
N GLU A 28 -2.89 -9.39 7.05
CA GLU A 28 -4.17 -8.97 6.43
C GLU A 28 -4.87 -7.86 7.22
N THR A 29 -4.85 -7.92 8.56
CA THR A 29 -5.36 -6.85 9.43
C THR A 29 -4.67 -5.51 9.16
N PHE A 30 -3.34 -5.51 9.02
CA PHE A 30 -2.58 -4.30 8.66
C PHE A 30 -2.94 -3.83 7.26
N GLY A 31 -3.05 -4.76 6.30
CA GLY A 31 -3.50 -4.46 4.94
C GLY A 31 -4.87 -3.77 4.90
N TRP A 32 -5.83 -4.29 5.66
CA TRP A 32 -7.16 -3.68 5.80
C TRP A 32 -7.12 -2.31 6.46
N ILE A 33 -6.35 -2.15 7.54
CA ILE A 33 -6.21 -0.84 8.21
C ILE A 33 -5.65 0.21 7.24
N VAL A 34 -4.58 -0.12 6.50
CA VAL A 34 -3.99 0.79 5.52
C VAL A 34 -4.99 1.11 4.41
N LEU A 35 -5.66 0.10 3.84
CA LEU A 35 -6.64 0.30 2.77
C LEU A 35 -7.80 1.19 3.22
N VAL A 36 -8.39 0.90 4.38
CA VAL A 36 -9.50 1.70 4.96
C VAL A 36 -9.03 3.12 5.27
N SER A 37 -7.82 3.30 5.79
CA SER A 37 -7.27 4.64 6.06
C SER A 37 -7.13 5.47 4.80
N MET A 38 -6.70 4.87 3.68
CA MET A 38 -6.61 5.53 2.39
C MET A 38 -7.99 5.94 1.87
N ILE A 39 -8.99 5.05 1.98
CA ILE A 39 -10.37 5.32 1.57
C ILE A 39 -10.95 6.47 2.40
N LEU A 40 -10.83 6.42 3.73
CA LEU A 40 -11.32 7.47 4.63
C LEU A 40 -10.67 8.82 4.32
N TYR A 41 -9.35 8.83 4.08
CA TYR A 41 -8.64 10.06 3.74
C TYR A 41 -9.09 10.62 2.38
N THR A 42 -9.33 9.75 1.40
CA THR A 42 -9.84 10.15 0.07
C THR A 42 -11.24 10.76 0.19
N VAL A 43 -12.13 10.13 0.96
CA VAL A 43 -13.49 10.64 1.23
C VAL A 43 -13.44 11.98 1.96
N TYR A 44 -12.60 12.11 2.99
CA TYR A 44 -12.41 13.37 3.73
C TYR A 44 -11.90 14.50 2.82
N SER A 45 -11.04 14.17 1.85
CA SER A 45 -10.44 15.14 0.94
C SER A 45 -11.31 15.48 -0.27
N TYR A 46 -12.46 14.83 -0.44
CA TYR A 46 -13.32 14.98 -1.62
C TYR A 46 -13.74 16.43 -1.87
N ASP A 47 -14.22 17.13 -0.83
CA ASP A 47 -14.62 18.54 -0.92
C ASP A 47 -13.44 19.53 -0.81
N LYS A 48 -12.22 19.02 -0.58
CA LYS A 48 -10.99 19.81 -0.39
C LYS A 48 -9.85 19.25 -1.25
N PRO A 49 -10.02 19.17 -2.58
CA PRO A 49 -9.08 18.46 -3.46
C PRO A 49 -7.68 19.10 -3.46
N TYR A 50 -7.57 20.40 -3.14
CA TYR A 50 -6.28 21.08 -3.00
C TYR A 50 -5.34 20.45 -1.96
N LEU A 51 -5.86 19.70 -0.98
CA LEU A 51 -5.04 18.94 -0.02
C LEU A 51 -4.23 17.83 -0.70
N LEU A 52 -4.75 17.24 -1.79
CA LEU A 52 -4.11 16.16 -2.54
C LEU A 52 -3.04 16.63 -3.52
N TYR A 53 -3.11 17.89 -3.95
CA TYR A 53 -2.20 18.45 -4.95
C TYR A 53 -1.03 19.24 -4.36
N GLN A 54 -0.93 19.31 -3.02
CA GLN A 54 0.23 19.93 -2.40
C GLN A 54 1.49 19.13 -2.72
N PRO A 55 2.59 19.76 -3.15
CA PRO A 55 3.84 19.06 -3.46
C PRO A 55 4.33 18.17 -2.33
N MET A 56 4.19 18.64 -1.08
CA MET A 56 4.55 17.87 0.11
C MET A 56 3.71 16.59 0.25
N PHE A 57 2.40 16.68 0.01
CA PHE A 57 1.49 15.54 0.08
C PHE A 57 1.80 14.51 -1.01
N ILE A 58 2.05 14.96 -2.23
CA ILE A 58 2.43 14.09 -3.35
C ILE A 58 3.75 13.36 -3.01
N ALA A 59 4.76 14.09 -2.53
CA ALA A 59 6.04 13.52 -2.15
C ALA A 59 5.90 12.49 -1.02
N SER A 60 5.14 12.81 0.04
CA SER A 60 4.90 11.87 1.15
C SER A 60 4.12 10.63 0.69
N SER A 61 3.14 10.80 -0.19
CA SER A 61 2.34 9.71 -0.72
C SER A 61 3.18 8.74 -1.56
N LEU A 62 4.05 9.27 -2.43
CA LEU A 62 4.98 8.44 -3.21
C LEU A 62 5.94 7.68 -2.30
N LEU A 63 6.52 8.36 -1.30
CA LEU A 63 7.41 7.71 -0.33
C LEU A 63 6.70 6.58 0.45
N LEU A 64 5.47 6.81 0.89
CA LEU A 64 4.66 5.80 1.57
C LEU A 64 4.33 4.61 0.64
N SER A 65 3.92 4.88 -0.60
CA SER A 65 3.69 3.83 -1.60
C SER A 65 4.93 2.98 -1.85
N PHE A 66 6.11 3.60 -1.98
CA PHE A 66 7.38 2.87 -2.11
C PHE A 66 7.69 2.06 -0.85
N ALA A 67 7.49 2.63 0.34
CA ALA A 67 7.76 1.95 1.61
C ALA A 67 6.87 0.70 1.76
N PHE A 68 5.57 0.80 1.49
CA PHE A 68 4.65 -0.33 1.57
C PHE A 68 4.90 -1.39 0.48
N ALA A 69 5.24 -0.97 -0.74
CA ALA A 69 5.62 -1.89 -1.81
C ALA A 69 6.89 -2.67 -1.45
N TYR A 70 7.91 -1.98 -0.93
CA TYR A 70 9.17 -2.59 -0.51
C TYR A 70 8.96 -3.55 0.68
N ASP A 71 8.17 -3.17 1.68
CA ASP A 71 7.94 -4.01 2.86
C ASP A 71 7.27 -5.34 2.48
N VAL A 72 6.21 -5.30 1.67
CA VAL A 72 5.51 -6.54 1.24
C VAL A 72 6.37 -7.40 0.31
N TYR A 73 7.18 -6.77 -0.56
CA TYR A 73 8.14 -7.47 -1.41
C TYR A 73 9.17 -8.24 -0.57
N ARG A 74 9.74 -7.55 0.43
CA ARG A 74 10.74 -8.10 1.33
C ARG A 74 10.17 -9.25 2.16
N GLU A 75 8.96 -9.10 2.70
CA GLU A 75 8.26 -10.14 3.48
C GLU A 75 8.04 -11.43 2.66
N LEU A 76 7.67 -11.29 1.38
CA LEU A 76 7.48 -12.46 0.51
C LEU A 76 8.79 -13.06 0.02
N ARG A 77 9.86 -12.25 -0.13
CA ARG A 77 11.18 -12.72 -0.59
C ARG A 77 12.00 -13.35 0.52
N SER A 78 11.92 -12.86 1.76
CA SER A 78 12.64 -13.44 2.91
C SER A 78 12.23 -14.89 3.19
N ARG A 79 10.99 -15.26 2.86
CA ARG A 79 10.45 -16.63 2.98
C ARG A 79 10.84 -17.59 1.84
N LYS A 80 11.57 -17.14 0.82
CA LYS A 80 12.11 -18.01 -0.23
C LYS A 80 13.46 -18.63 0.13
N LYS A 81 14.12 -18.12 1.19
CA LYS A 81 15.26 -18.77 1.85
C LYS A 81 14.74 -19.71 2.92
#